data_AF-A0A9N9E3P0-F1
#
_entry.id   AF-A0A9N9E3P0-F1
#
_cell.length_a   1.000
_cell.length_b   1.000
_cell.length_c   1.000
_cell.angle_alpha   90.00
_cell.angle_beta   90.00
_cell.angle_gamma   90.00
#
_symmetry.space_group_name_H-M   'P 1'
#
loop_
_entity.id
_entity.type
_entity.pdbx_description
1 polymer ?
#
loop_
_entity_poly.entity_id
_entity_poly.type
_entity_poly.pdbx_seq_one_letter_code
_entity_poly.pdbx_strand_id
1 'polypeptide(L)'
;LANFLIIAKRSRKHENLDKQRDRGYIEHFDCNATIDLCHTVLHKRLDRFNTSNDIKAEIKKNIHQMPADIFRQLEQQHPNLTQKQVHAWWTYFLKKEYLCDDNQLISTKILVEENEYKVTNSIDDNDNESMQIFKEYKSVLSDALKIVQEQENANNIQ
;
A
#
# COMPACT_ATOMS: atom_id res chain seq x y z
N LEU A 1 31.34 7.98 27.17
CA LEU A 1 31.71 8.57 25.87
C LEU A 1 30.52 8.38 24.93
N ALA A 2 29.66 9.40 24.81
CA ALA A 2 28.43 9.30 24.02
C ALA A 2 28.74 9.57 22.55
N ASN A 3 28.42 8.61 21.68
CA ASN A 3 28.49 8.75 20.23
C ASN A 3 27.35 9.66 19.75
N PHE A 4 27.70 10.84 19.25
CA PHE A 4 26.77 11.68 18.51
C PHE A 4 26.54 11.08 17.12
N LEU A 5 25.31 10.63 16.86
CA LEU A 5 24.81 10.36 15.52
C LEU A 5 24.91 11.63 14.67
N ILE A 6 25.87 11.66 13.73
CA ILE A 6 25.93 12.69 12.70
C ILE A 6 24.75 12.46 11.75
N ILE A 7 23.66 13.17 11.98
CA ILE A 7 22.55 13.25 11.02
C ILE A 7 23.12 13.90 9.76
N ALA A 8 23.23 13.13 8.68
CA ALA A 8 23.68 13.63 7.39
C ALA A 8 22.82 14.84 6.98
N LYS A 9 23.49 15.98 6.74
CA LYS A 9 22.81 17.21 6.27
C LYS A 9 22.08 16.87 4.96
N ARG A 10 20.77 17.13 4.92
CA ARG A 10 19.98 17.05 3.67
C ARG A 10 20.66 17.92 2.61
N SER A 11 20.77 17.39 1.39
CA SER A 11 21.29 18.14 0.24
C SER A 11 20.51 19.44 0.11
N ARG A 12 21.18 20.58 0.29
CA ARG A 12 20.59 21.90 0.09
C ARG A 12 20.66 22.26 -1.39
N LYS A 13 19.69 23.01 -1.88
CA LYS A 13 19.78 23.60 -3.21
C LYS A 13 21.03 24.47 -3.28
N HIS A 14 21.70 24.47 -4.43
CA HIS A 14 22.89 25.28 -4.66
C HIS A 14 22.53 26.77 -4.52
N GLU A 15 23.30 27.57 -3.77
CA GLU A 15 22.95 28.99 -3.51
C GLU A 15 22.78 29.80 -4.80
N ASN A 16 23.65 29.56 -5.79
CA ASN A 16 23.50 30.13 -7.13
C ASN A 16 22.33 29.47 -7.89
N LEU A 17 21.33 30.28 -8.25
CA LEU A 17 20.11 29.88 -8.95
C LEU A 17 20.37 29.33 -10.37
N ASP A 18 21.37 29.85 -11.09
CA ASP A 18 21.70 29.38 -12.45
C ASP A 18 22.24 27.95 -12.48
N LYS A 19 22.68 27.45 -11.32
CA LYS A 19 23.19 26.08 -11.12
C LYS A 19 22.15 25.15 -10.53
N GLN A 20 20.95 25.64 -10.22
CA GLN A 20 19.84 24.79 -9.81
C GLN A 20 19.22 24.17 -11.08
N ARG A 21 18.95 22.86 -11.03
CA ARG A 21 18.27 22.13 -12.12
C ARG A 21 16.76 22.43 -12.19
N ASP A 22 16.26 23.25 -11.28
CA ASP A 22 14.86 23.63 -11.22
C ASP A 22 14.56 24.50 -12.45
N ARG A 23 13.90 23.89 -13.43
CA ARG A 23 13.27 24.64 -14.52
C ARG A 23 12.14 25.47 -13.89
N GLY A 24 11.86 26.65 -14.46
CA GLY A 24 10.73 27.47 -14.06
C GLY A 24 9.43 26.65 -14.03
N TYR A 25 8.48 27.08 -13.21
CA TYR A 25 7.17 26.44 -13.09
C TYR A 25 6.58 26.22 -14.49
N ILE A 26 6.30 24.96 -14.84
CA ILE A 26 5.66 24.63 -16.11
C ILE A 26 4.21 25.04 -15.96
N GLU A 27 3.76 26.03 -16.74
CA GLU A 27 2.33 26.34 -16.82
C GLU A 27 1.62 25.15 -17.46
N HIS A 28 0.84 24.44 -16.65
CA HIS A 28 -0.04 23.40 -17.11
C HIS A 28 -1.24 24.06 -17.78
N PHE A 29 -1.36 23.92 -19.10
CA PHE A 29 -2.60 24.28 -19.79
C PHE A 29 -3.71 23.34 -19.32
N ASP A 30 -4.81 23.91 -18.85
CA ASP A 30 -6.01 23.19 -18.44
C ASP A 30 -6.72 22.65 -19.68
N CYS A 31 -6.14 21.61 -20.28
CA CYS A 31 -6.73 20.93 -21.40
C CYS A 31 -7.73 19.90 -20.86
N ASN A 32 -9.03 20.17 -21.04
CA ASN A 32 -10.12 19.18 -20.94
C ASN A 32 -10.03 18.11 -22.06
N ALA A 33 -8.81 17.69 -22.39
CA ALA A 33 -8.55 16.68 -23.41
C ALA A 33 -8.52 15.33 -22.72
N THR A 34 -9.56 14.53 -22.95
CA THR A 34 -9.53 13.10 -22.65
C THR A 34 -8.57 12.45 -23.64
N ILE A 35 -7.36 12.12 -23.17
CA ILE A 35 -6.38 11.39 -23.99
C ILE A 35 -6.77 9.92 -23.97
N ASP A 36 -7.53 9.49 -24.98
CA ASP A 36 -7.77 8.07 -25.24
C ASP A 36 -6.50 7.47 -25.86
N LEU A 37 -5.68 6.83 -25.02
CA LEU A 37 -4.54 6.03 -25.45
C LEU A 37 -5.02 4.73 -26.12
N CYS A 38 -5.45 4.84 -27.38
CA CYS A 38 -5.74 3.69 -28.23
C CYS A 38 -4.45 3.06 -28.74
N HIS A 39 -3.96 2.02 -28.04
CA HIS A 39 -2.81 1.24 -28.50
C HIS A 39 -3.27 0.22 -29.57
N THR A 40 -3.19 0.61 -30.85
CA THR A 40 -3.59 -0.25 -32.00
C THR A 40 -2.72 -1.49 -32.17
N VAL A 41 -1.48 -1.46 -31.67
CA VAL A 41 -0.59 -2.62 -31.64
C VAL A 41 -0.75 -3.31 -30.29
N LEU A 42 -1.69 -4.25 -30.16
CA LEU A 42 -1.63 -5.20 -29.05
C LEU A 42 -0.36 -6.02 -29.25
N HIS A 43 0.76 -5.59 -28.64
CA HIS A 43 1.93 -6.44 -28.56
C HIS A 43 1.46 -7.76 -27.98
N LYS A 44 1.60 -8.85 -28.74
CA LYS A 44 1.36 -10.19 -28.23
C LYS A 44 2.20 -10.31 -26.98
N ARG A 45 1.54 -10.30 -25.82
CA ARG A 45 2.18 -10.37 -24.51
C ARG A 45 3.04 -11.63 -24.57
N LEU A 46 4.38 -11.47 -24.61
CA LEU A 46 5.32 -12.59 -24.61
C LEU A 46 4.83 -13.58 -23.56
N ASP A 47 4.69 -14.84 -23.95
CA ASP A 47 4.11 -15.90 -23.13
C ASP A 47 4.87 -15.93 -21.80
N ARG A 48 4.28 -15.28 -20.77
CA ARG A 48 5.04 -14.71 -19.64
C ARG A 48 5.69 -15.78 -18.75
N PHE A 49 5.48 -17.03 -19.09
CA PHE A 49 5.30 -18.11 -18.14
C PHE A 49 5.62 -19.49 -18.71
N ASN A 50 6.37 -19.57 -19.82
CA ASN A 50 6.88 -20.87 -20.26
C ASN A 50 8.00 -21.31 -19.32
N THR A 51 7.60 -21.84 -18.18
CA THR A 51 8.43 -22.36 -17.11
C THR A 51 7.79 -23.68 -16.68
N SER A 52 8.59 -24.73 -16.44
CA SER A 52 8.06 -26.02 -15.98
C SER A 52 7.23 -25.84 -14.71
N ASN A 53 6.23 -26.70 -14.52
CA ASN A 53 5.45 -26.72 -13.29
C ASN A 53 6.30 -27.03 -12.07
N ASP A 54 7.40 -27.78 -12.23
CA ASP A 54 8.33 -28.11 -11.15
C ASP A 54 9.01 -26.84 -10.61
N ILE A 55 9.47 -25.98 -11.50
CA ILE A 55 10.09 -24.69 -11.15
C ILE A 55 9.07 -23.80 -10.42
N LYS A 56 7.82 -23.78 -10.86
CA LYS A 56 6.76 -23.02 -10.19
C LYS A 56 6.49 -23.54 -8.78
N ALA A 57 6.49 -24.86 -8.61
CA ALA A 57 6.30 -25.49 -7.30
C ALA A 57 7.45 -25.13 -6.36
N GLU A 58 8.70 -25.16 -6.83
CA GLU A 58 9.86 -24.81 -6.02
C GLU A 58 9.88 -23.32 -5.66
N ILE A 59 9.50 -22.42 -6.59
CA ILE A 59 9.34 -20.99 -6.29
C ILE A 59 8.25 -20.78 -5.23
N LYS A 60 7.11 -21.48 -5.35
CA LYS A 60 6.01 -21.36 -4.38
C LYS A 60 6.42 -21.87 -3.00
N LYS A 61 7.19 -22.96 -2.92
CA LYS A 61 7.70 -23.51 -1.66
C LYS A 61 8.65 -22.55 -0.95
N ASN A 62 9.46 -21.80 -1.70
CA ASN A 62 10.46 -20.88 -1.17
C ASN A 62 10.01 -19.41 -1.23
N ILE A 63 8.70 -19.15 -1.25
CA ILE A 63 8.13 -17.80 -1.44
C ILE A 63 8.59 -16.77 -0.40
N HIS A 64 8.98 -17.21 0.80
CA HIS A 64 9.48 -16.34 1.86
C HIS A 64 10.92 -15.84 1.62
N GLN A 65 11.63 -16.43 0.66
CA GLN A 65 12.99 -16.01 0.28
C GLN A 65 12.95 -14.92 -0.79
N MET A 66 14.08 -14.24 -0.99
CA MET A 66 14.17 -13.26 -2.06
C MET A 66 14.24 -13.94 -3.44
N PRO A 67 13.61 -13.35 -4.48
CA PRO A 67 13.64 -13.90 -5.84
C PRO A 67 15.04 -14.21 -6.37
N ALA A 68 16.04 -13.42 -5.96
CA ALA A 68 17.43 -13.63 -6.35
C ALA A 68 18.03 -14.90 -5.72
N ASP A 69 17.67 -15.19 -4.47
CA ASP A 69 18.17 -16.39 -3.77
C ASP A 69 17.51 -17.65 -4.32
N ILE A 70 16.20 -17.58 -4.59
CA ILE A 70 15.46 -18.65 -5.27
C ILE A 70 16.06 -18.90 -6.66
N PHE A 71 16.40 -17.85 -7.39
CA PHE A 71 17.04 -17.96 -8.70
C PHE A 71 18.41 -18.64 -8.61
N ARG A 72 19.27 -18.27 -7.65
CA ARG A 72 20.59 -18.92 -7.44
C ARG A 72 20.49 -20.42 -7.16
N GLN A 73 19.41 -20.86 -6.50
CA GLN A 73 19.18 -22.28 -6.26
C GLN A 73 18.76 -23.01 -7.54
N LEU A 74 17.96 -22.35 -8.38
CA LEU A 74 17.38 -22.95 -9.59
C LEU A 74 18.29 -22.85 -10.82
N GLU A 75 19.17 -21.86 -10.92
CA GLU A 75 20.02 -21.64 -12.10
C GLU A 75 20.97 -22.82 -12.36
N GLN A 76 21.37 -23.52 -11.29
CA GLN A 76 22.25 -24.69 -11.38
C GLN A 76 21.57 -25.88 -12.08
N GLN A 77 20.26 -26.03 -11.91
CA GLN A 77 19.48 -27.13 -12.48
C GLN A 77 18.74 -26.72 -13.76
N HIS A 78 18.53 -25.43 -13.98
CA HIS A 78 17.75 -24.89 -15.08
C HIS A 78 18.49 -23.72 -15.76
N PRO A 79 19.44 -23.99 -16.67
CA PRO A 79 20.25 -22.95 -17.31
C PRO A 79 19.43 -22.01 -18.23
N ASN A 80 18.25 -22.43 -18.66
CA ASN A 80 17.33 -21.62 -19.48
C ASN A 80 16.41 -20.73 -18.63
N LEU A 81 16.42 -20.90 -17.30
CA LEU A 81 15.63 -20.10 -16.40
C LEU A 81 16.27 -18.70 -16.28
N THR A 82 15.45 -17.67 -16.32
CA THR A 82 15.90 -16.30 -16.10
C THR A 82 15.41 -15.78 -14.76
N GLN A 83 16.19 -14.91 -14.12
CA GLN A 83 15.79 -14.25 -12.88
C GLN A 83 14.47 -13.49 -13.05
N LYS A 84 14.20 -12.92 -14.23
CA LYS A 84 12.93 -12.24 -14.54
C LYS A 84 11.72 -13.18 -14.44
N GLN A 85 11.85 -14.42 -14.90
CA GLN A 85 10.78 -15.42 -14.79
C GLN A 85 10.54 -15.82 -13.34
N VAL A 86 11.62 -16.03 -12.57
CA VAL A 86 11.51 -16.31 -11.12
C VAL A 86 10.81 -15.17 -10.40
N HIS A 87 11.24 -13.93 -10.64
CA HIS A 87 10.62 -12.76 -10.03
C HIS A 87 9.15 -12.62 -10.42
N ALA A 88 8.78 -12.86 -11.67
CA ALA A 88 7.39 -12.78 -12.12
C ALA A 88 6.49 -13.80 -11.39
N TRP A 89 6.94 -15.05 -11.27
CA TRP A 89 6.21 -16.10 -10.55
C TRP A 89 6.19 -15.86 -9.04
N TRP A 90 7.31 -15.42 -8.47
CA TRP A 90 7.39 -15.07 -7.06
C TRP A 90 6.40 -13.96 -6.71
N THR A 91 6.34 -12.87 -7.49
CA THR A 91 5.35 -11.80 -7.27
C THR A 91 3.92 -12.30 -7.43
N TYR A 92 3.65 -13.18 -8.40
CA TYR A 92 2.33 -13.76 -8.59
C TYR A 92 1.90 -14.58 -7.37
N PHE A 93 2.77 -15.47 -6.87
CA PHE A 93 2.47 -16.26 -5.68
C PHE A 93 2.36 -15.38 -4.44
N LEU A 94 3.24 -14.38 -4.28
CA LEU A 94 3.24 -13.54 -3.09
C LEU A 94 1.94 -12.76 -3.00
N LYS A 95 1.47 -12.23 -4.12
CA LYS A 95 0.14 -11.63 -4.20
C LYS A 95 -0.93 -12.66 -3.88
N LYS A 96 -0.88 -13.87 -4.44
CA LYS A 96 -1.91 -14.87 -4.17
C LYS A 96 -1.98 -15.27 -2.68
N GLU A 97 -0.85 -15.32 -2.00
CA GLU A 97 -0.74 -15.74 -0.59
C GLU A 97 -1.02 -14.59 0.39
N TYR A 98 -0.59 -13.37 0.05
CA TYR A 98 -0.59 -12.22 0.95
C TYR A 98 -1.38 -11.01 0.46
N LEU A 99 -2.22 -11.16 -0.58
CA LEU A 99 -3.17 -10.10 -0.91
C LEU A 99 -4.05 -9.88 0.32
N CYS A 100 -4.05 -8.67 0.86
CA CYS A 100 -5.06 -8.29 1.82
C CYS A 100 -6.43 -8.42 1.16
N ASP A 101 -7.38 -8.98 1.89
CA ASP A 101 -8.78 -8.94 1.49
C ASP A 101 -9.22 -7.46 1.45
N ASP A 102 -10.06 -7.11 0.49
CA ASP A 102 -10.63 -5.75 0.39
C ASP A 102 -11.36 -5.40 1.69
N ASN A 103 -11.92 -6.41 2.37
CA ASN A 103 -12.48 -6.28 3.69
C ASN A 103 -11.45 -6.62 4.78
N GLN A 104 -10.75 -5.58 5.25
CA GLN A 104 -9.72 -5.68 6.29
C GLN A 104 -10.20 -6.42 7.56
N LEU A 105 -11.49 -6.33 7.91
CA LEU A 105 -12.05 -7.01 9.09
C LEU A 105 -11.98 -8.54 8.97
N ILE A 106 -12.12 -9.08 7.76
CA ILE A 106 -12.03 -10.52 7.49
C ILE A 106 -10.58 -10.98 7.69
N SER A 107 -9.61 -10.25 7.12
CA SER A 107 -8.18 -10.55 7.31
C SER A 107 -7.78 -10.47 8.79
N THR A 108 -8.26 -9.47 9.53
CA THR A 108 -7.99 -9.34 10.96
C THR A 108 -8.58 -10.51 11.75
N LYS A 109 -9.81 -10.94 11.42
CA LYS A 109 -10.43 -12.09 12.08
C LYS A 109 -9.63 -13.38 11.86
N ILE A 110 -9.23 -13.67 10.62
CA ILE A 110 -8.42 -14.85 10.28
C ILE A 110 -7.10 -14.84 11.04
N LEU A 111 -6.40 -13.70 11.06
CA LEU A 111 -5.12 -13.57 11.76
C LEU A 111 -5.26 -13.82 13.27
N VAL A 112 -6.35 -13.34 13.87
CA VAL A 112 -6.63 -13.53 15.30
C VAL A 112 -6.93 -15.00 15.62
N GLU A 113 -7.71 -15.67 14.76
CA GLU A 113 -8.01 -17.10 14.88
C GLU A 113 -6.74 -17.97 14.71
N GLU A 114 -5.88 -17.65 13.74
CA GLU A 114 -4.62 -18.38 13.47
C GLU A 114 -3.59 -18.28 14.60
N ASN A 115 -3.58 -17.16 15.32
CA ASN A 115 -2.65 -16.93 16.44
C ASN A 115 -3.24 -17.33 17.80
N GLU A 116 -4.37 -18.04 17.82
CA GLU A 116 -5.10 -18.46 19.02
C GLU A 116 -5.46 -17.30 19.98
N TYR A 117 -5.45 -16.06 19.48
CA TYR A 117 -5.90 -14.93 20.26
C TYR A 117 -7.42 -14.99 20.35
N LYS A 118 -7.96 -15.00 21.56
CA LYS A 118 -9.40 -14.72 21.75
C LYS A 118 -9.60 -13.23 21.55
N VAL A 119 -10.43 -12.85 20.57
CA VAL A 119 -11.12 -11.55 20.65
C VAL A 119 -11.99 -11.63 21.90
N THR A 120 -11.50 -11.08 23.00
CA THR A 120 -12.37 -10.79 24.13
C THR A 120 -13.28 -9.67 23.66
N ASN A 121 -14.47 -10.02 23.18
CA ASN A 121 -15.64 -9.15 23.34
C ASN A 121 -15.99 -9.12 24.83
N SER A 122 -15.02 -8.79 25.68
CA SER A 122 -15.34 -8.36 27.00
C SER A 122 -15.74 -6.89 26.85
N ILE A 123 -17.04 -6.72 26.64
CA ILE A 123 -17.81 -5.77 27.45
C ILE A 123 -17.61 -6.26 28.90
N ASP A 124 -16.38 -6.10 29.42
CA ASP A 124 -16.13 -6.23 30.84
C ASP A 124 -16.79 -4.99 31.41
N ASP A 125 -17.66 -5.18 32.42
CA ASP A 125 -18.44 -4.18 33.12
C ASP A 125 -17.58 -3.15 33.90
N ASN A 126 -16.54 -2.60 33.26
CA ASN A 126 -15.80 -1.42 33.65
C ASN A 126 -15.93 -0.31 32.58
N ASP A 127 -16.99 -0.41 31.77
CA ASP A 127 -17.42 0.49 30.70
C ASP A 127 -17.92 1.85 31.21
N ASN A 128 -17.24 2.47 32.17
CA ASN A 128 -17.59 3.83 32.57
C ASN A 128 -16.76 4.84 31.77
N GLU A 129 -15.44 4.64 31.63
CA GLU A 129 -14.55 5.64 31.02
C GLU A 129 -14.60 5.63 29.49
N SER A 130 -14.51 4.45 28.84
CA SER A 130 -14.57 4.35 27.38
C SER A 130 -15.95 4.74 26.83
N MET A 131 -17.04 4.30 27.46
CA MET A 131 -18.40 4.74 27.12
C MET A 131 -18.60 6.24 27.34
N GLN A 132 -17.96 6.83 28.34
CA GLN A 132 -18.01 8.26 28.58
C GLN A 132 -17.37 9.04 27.44
N ILE A 133 -16.21 8.59 26.94
CA ILE A 133 -15.54 9.20 25.79
C ILE A 133 -16.45 9.15 24.55
N PHE A 134 -17.09 8.00 24.27
CA PHE A 134 -17.99 7.89 23.12
C PHE A 134 -19.27 8.73 23.28
N LYS A 135 -19.81 8.87 24.51
CA LYS A 135 -20.96 9.74 24.81
C LYS A 135 -20.61 11.21 24.63
N GLU A 136 -19.46 11.64 25.13
CA GLU A 136 -18.96 13.01 24.97
C GLU A 136 -18.72 13.35 23.50
N TYR A 137 -18.08 12.45 22.76
CA TYR A 137 -17.87 12.62 21.31
C TYR A 137 -19.19 12.75 20.54
N LYS A 138 -20.19 11.92 20.88
CA LYS A 138 -21.52 11.98 20.26
C LYS A 138 -22.25 13.29 20.57
N SER A 139 -22.09 13.83 21.77
CA SER A 139 -22.64 15.14 22.16
C SER A 139 -22.04 16.26 21.33
N VAL A 140 -20.71 16.32 21.24
CA VAL A 140 -19.99 17.34 20.47
C VAL A 140 -20.38 17.32 19.00
N LEU A 141 -20.54 16.14 18.40
CA LEU A 141 -20.99 16.01 17.01
C LEU A 141 -22.42 16.51 16.80
N SER A 142 -23.32 16.25 17.76
CA SER A 142 -24.69 16.73 17.70
C SER A 142 -24.76 18.26 17.77
N ASP A 143 -23.95 18.87 18.63
CA ASP A 143 -23.88 20.32 18.75
C ASP A 143 -23.31 20.96 17.49
N ALA A 144 -22.25 20.37 16.91
CA ALA A 144 -21.67 20.83 15.66
C ALA A 144 -22.67 20.73 14.49
N LEU A 145 -23.43 19.64 14.40
CA LEU A 145 -24.49 19.48 13.39
C LEU A 145 -25.57 20.55 13.51
N LYS A 146 -25.96 20.89 14.73
CA LYS A 146 -26.95 21.93 14.98
C LYS A 146 -26.46 23.30 14.53
N ILE A 147 -25.20 23.62 14.80
CA ILE A 147 -24.57 24.87 14.35
C ILE A 147 -24.54 24.94 12.81
N VAL A 148 -24.19 23.85 12.14
CA VAL A 148 -24.17 23.79 10.67
C VAL A 148 -25.59 24.00 10.10
N GLN A 149 -26.60 23.35 10.68
CA GLN A 149 -28.00 23.52 10.28
C GLN A 149 -28.50 24.94 10.51
N GLU A 150 -28.14 25.58 11.62
CA GLU A 150 -28.48 26.97 11.90
C GLU A 150 -27.83 27.94 10.91
N GLN A 151 -26.58 27.69 10.51
CA GLN A 151 -25.89 28.46 9.46
C GLN A 151 -26.54 28.27 8.08
N GLU A 152 -26.90 27.05 7.71
CA GLU A 152 -27.60 26.76 6.45
C GLU A 152 -28.99 27.41 6.41
N ASN A 153 -29.73 27.37 7.52
CA ASN A 153 -31.03 28.02 7.63
C ASN A 153 -30.91 29.55 7.60
N ALA A 154 -29.89 30.13 8.22
CA ALA A 154 -29.63 31.57 8.16
C ALA A 154 -29.23 32.04 6.75
N ASN A 155 -28.45 31.24 6.03
CA ASN A 155 -28.03 31.53 4.65
C ASN A 155 -29.17 31.35 3.64
N ASN A 156 -30.19 30.53 3.94
CA ASN A 156 -31.37 30.33 3.09
C ASN A 156 -32.47 31.40 3.29
N ILE A 157 -32.31 32.33 4.24
CA ILE A 157 -33.26 33.43 4.50
C ILE A 157 -32.74 34.77 3.91
N GLN A 158 -31.59 34.77 3.23
CA GLN A 158 -31.00 35.93 2.56
C GLN A 158 -31.21 35.88 1.05
#